data_AF-A0A7C1DYE1-F1
#
_entry.id   AF-A0A7C1DYE1-F1
#
_cell.length_a   1.000
_cell.length_b   1.000
_cell.length_c   1.000
_cell.angle_alpha   90.00
_cell.angle_beta   90.00
_cell.angle_gamma   90.00
#
_symmetry.space_group_name_H-M   'P 1'
#
loop_
_entity.id
_entity.type
_entity.pdbx_description
1 polymer ?
#
loop_
_entity_poly.entity_id
_entity_poly.type
_entity_poly.pdbx_seq_one_letter_code
_entity_poly.pdbx_strand_id
1 'polypeptide(L)'
;MKKIYYLFILLFVIRFAIAQEDTTISILYTSDLIEIDGFEEAIWENVDPVPIEQAFTGEQPTVTAYGNDYVFEFMIPFSSFTNIDFQTMTLESFREMEKIGFDVTIIDQDQGITSSRQRAVWSNTGETAENCVNMDDAGTIVLVESGVGISENRITDLEVYPNPAGNEVKIRADFDRIVIFNAPGQVVRALETSEKMVHVEMLPEGVYFIRAYQNETLTGIAKFVKE
;
A
#
# COMPACT_ATOMS: atom_id res chain seq x y z
N MET A 1 46.56 -38.34 -45.30
CA MET A 1 47.15 -37.03 -45.63
C MET A 1 46.04 -35.98 -45.68
N LYS A 2 46.35 -34.78 -45.20
CA LYS A 2 45.59 -33.51 -45.16
C LYS A 2 44.59 -33.32 -44.00
N LYS A 3 45.11 -32.64 -42.97
CA LYS A 3 44.39 -31.75 -42.06
C LYS A 3 43.98 -30.48 -42.82
N ILE A 4 42.87 -29.85 -42.46
CA ILE A 4 42.71 -28.38 -42.41
C ILE A 4 41.56 -28.04 -41.45
N TYR A 5 41.88 -27.16 -40.52
CA TYR A 5 41.03 -26.60 -39.48
C TYR A 5 40.14 -25.51 -40.08
N TYR A 6 38.86 -25.47 -39.72
CA TYR A 6 38.08 -24.24 -39.70
C TYR A 6 37.35 -24.10 -38.36
N LEU A 7 38.11 -23.51 -37.44
CA LEU A 7 37.65 -22.68 -36.35
C LEU A 7 36.98 -21.45 -36.97
N PHE A 8 35.65 -21.36 -36.94
CA PHE A 8 34.93 -20.09 -37.10
C PHE A 8 34.28 -19.76 -35.76
N ILE A 9 35.05 -18.99 -35.00
CA ILE A 9 34.56 -18.15 -33.91
C ILE A 9 33.74 -17.00 -34.54
N LEU A 10 32.64 -16.65 -33.87
CA LEU A 10 31.86 -15.41 -33.99
C LEU A 10 30.97 -15.18 -35.23
N LEU A 11 29.67 -15.41 -35.01
CA LEU A 11 28.62 -14.38 -35.10
C LEU A 11 27.46 -14.96 -34.28
N PHE A 12 27.51 -14.87 -32.95
CA PHE A 12 26.86 -13.76 -32.25
C PHE A 12 25.48 -13.42 -32.83
N VAL A 13 24.61 -14.43 -32.98
CA VAL A 13 23.22 -14.23 -32.60
C VAL A 13 23.12 -14.62 -31.12
N ILE A 14 23.81 -13.84 -30.28
CA ILE A 14 23.17 -13.45 -29.05
C ILE A 14 21.92 -12.75 -29.56
N ARG A 15 20.78 -13.44 -29.52
CA ARG A 15 19.55 -12.69 -29.35
C ARG A 15 19.82 -11.91 -28.07
N PHE A 16 20.17 -10.65 -28.23
CA PHE A 16 19.68 -9.63 -27.34
C PHE A 16 18.16 -9.66 -27.53
N ALA A 17 17.51 -10.70 -27.02
CA ALA A 17 16.47 -10.40 -26.08
C ALA A 17 17.25 -9.72 -24.97
N ILE A 18 17.39 -8.39 -25.09
CA ILE A 18 17.13 -7.57 -23.93
C ILE A 18 15.74 -8.07 -23.57
N ALA A 19 15.69 -9.05 -22.66
CA ALA A 19 14.47 -9.29 -21.93
C ALA A 19 14.19 -7.89 -21.42
N GLN A 20 13.15 -7.26 -21.98
CA GLN A 20 12.59 -6.05 -21.41
C GLN A 20 12.56 -6.35 -19.93
N GLU A 21 13.40 -5.63 -19.19
CA GLU A 21 13.61 -5.87 -17.77
C GLU A 21 12.22 -5.98 -17.19
N ASP A 22 11.88 -7.15 -16.63
CA ASP A 22 10.49 -7.49 -16.33
C ASP A 22 9.91 -6.33 -15.51
N THR A 23 9.09 -5.48 -16.13
CA THR A 23 8.57 -4.25 -15.51
C THR A 23 7.45 -4.57 -14.51
N THR A 24 7.43 -5.81 -14.03
CA THR A 24 6.54 -6.28 -12.98
C THR A 24 6.79 -5.49 -11.71
N ILE A 25 5.85 -4.62 -11.36
CA ILE A 25 5.83 -3.95 -10.06
C ILE A 25 4.94 -4.73 -9.10
N SER A 26 5.45 -5.00 -7.90
CA SER A 26 4.64 -5.52 -6.80
C SER A 26 3.84 -4.41 -6.15
N ILE A 27 2.51 -4.52 -6.18
CA ILE A 27 1.60 -3.60 -5.52
C ILE A 27 1.07 -4.28 -4.27
N LEU A 28 1.34 -3.67 -3.11
CA LEU A 28 0.83 -4.13 -1.83
C LEU A 28 -0.67 -3.84 -1.74
N TYR A 29 -1.44 -4.83 -1.29
CA TYR A 29 -2.83 -4.63 -0.91
C TYR A 29 -3.06 -5.00 0.57
N THR A 30 -4.06 -4.36 1.18
CA THR A 30 -4.56 -4.73 2.51
C THR A 30 -6.04 -5.12 2.41
N SER A 31 -6.49 -6.01 3.31
CA SER A 31 -7.91 -6.27 3.55
C SER A 31 -8.56 -5.22 4.44
N ASP A 32 -7.74 -4.41 5.12
CA ASP A 32 -8.21 -3.32 5.96
C ASP A 32 -8.80 -2.24 5.07
N LEU A 33 -10.00 -1.79 5.41
CA LEU A 33 -10.59 -0.63 4.75
C LEU A 33 -9.72 0.58 5.06
N ILE A 34 -9.22 1.25 4.01
CA ILE A 34 -8.66 2.58 4.15
C ILE A 34 -9.81 3.50 4.58
N GLU A 35 -9.77 3.99 5.82
CA GLU A 35 -10.63 5.11 6.23
C GLU A 35 -10.10 6.35 5.52
N ILE A 36 -10.73 6.73 4.40
CA ILE A 36 -10.55 8.06 3.82
C ILE A 36 -11.17 9.02 4.83
N ASP A 37 -10.34 9.65 5.66
CA ASP A 37 -10.77 10.54 6.74
C ASP A 37 -11.36 11.86 6.22
N GLY A 38 -11.25 12.12 4.91
CA GLY A 38 -11.78 13.29 4.25
C GLY A 38 -11.11 14.59 4.69
N PHE A 39 -9.95 14.52 5.34
CA PHE A 39 -9.17 15.70 5.67
C PHE A 39 -8.31 16.10 4.46
N GLU A 40 -8.78 17.11 3.71
CA GLU A 40 -7.87 17.91 2.89
C GLU A 40 -6.94 18.69 3.82
N GLU A 41 -5.62 18.51 3.68
CA GLU A 41 -4.65 19.30 4.44
C GLU A 41 -4.85 20.80 4.15
N ALA A 42 -4.71 21.65 5.18
CA ALA A 42 -4.97 23.11 5.10
C ALA A 42 -4.15 23.87 4.04
N ILE A 43 -3.12 23.23 3.46
CA ILE A 43 -2.37 23.75 2.33
C ILE A 43 -3.23 23.89 1.07
N TRP A 44 -4.28 23.07 0.93
CA TRP A 44 -5.15 23.03 -0.25
C TRP A 44 -6.23 24.11 -0.24
N GLU A 45 -6.61 24.63 0.93
CA GLU A 45 -7.60 25.72 1.07
C GLU A 45 -7.14 27.06 0.46
N ASN A 46 -5.84 27.20 0.19
CA ASN A 46 -5.22 28.45 -0.29
C ASN A 46 -4.85 28.41 -1.78
N VAL A 47 -5.22 27.36 -2.51
CA VAL A 47 -4.96 27.23 -3.94
C VAL A 47 -6.15 27.77 -4.73
N ASP A 48 -5.94 28.84 -5.50
CA ASP A 48 -6.99 29.40 -6.37
C ASP A 48 -7.37 28.38 -7.47
N PRO A 49 -8.66 28.06 -7.64
CA PRO A 49 -9.11 27.11 -8.67
C PRO A 49 -8.95 27.72 -10.07
N VAL A 50 -8.33 26.97 -11.00
CA VAL A 50 -8.13 27.43 -12.39
C VAL A 50 -9.01 26.63 -13.35
N PRO A 51 -10.01 27.23 -14.02
CA PRO A 51 -10.92 26.51 -14.89
C PRO A 51 -10.24 26.05 -16.18
N ILE A 52 -10.28 24.74 -16.48
CA ILE A 52 -9.99 24.23 -17.82
C ILE A 52 -11.30 24.22 -18.60
N GLU A 53 -11.44 25.17 -19.50
CA GLU A 53 -12.48 25.13 -20.52
C GLU A 53 -12.08 24.10 -21.57
N GLN A 54 -12.60 22.87 -21.45
CA GLN A 54 -13.17 22.05 -22.53
C GLN A 54 -13.02 20.55 -22.27
N ALA A 55 -14.12 19.81 -22.34
CA ALA A 55 -14.12 18.35 -22.36
C ALA A 55 -13.54 17.86 -23.70
N PHE A 56 -12.54 16.98 -23.65
CA PHE A 56 -12.10 16.25 -24.84
C PHE A 56 -13.15 15.22 -25.24
N THR A 57 -13.44 15.12 -26.53
CA THR A 57 -14.51 14.28 -27.06
C THR A 57 -14.10 12.81 -26.96
N GLY A 58 -14.64 12.08 -25.97
CA GLY A 58 -14.47 10.62 -25.85
C GLY A 58 -13.85 10.11 -24.54
N GLU A 59 -13.47 10.98 -23.61
CA GLU A 59 -12.88 10.57 -22.33
C GLU A 59 -13.93 10.59 -21.20
N GLN A 60 -14.16 9.42 -20.59
CA GLN A 60 -14.89 9.25 -19.34
C GLN A 60 -14.16 8.17 -18.52
N PRO A 61 -13.66 8.44 -17.29
CA PRO A 61 -13.63 9.72 -16.58
C PRO A 61 -12.33 10.52 -16.80
N THR A 62 -12.45 11.84 -16.97
CA THR A 62 -11.34 12.80 -16.83
C THR A 62 -11.33 13.29 -15.37
N VAL A 63 -10.21 13.20 -14.67
CA VAL A 63 -10.07 13.80 -13.32
C VAL A 63 -9.31 15.13 -13.44
N THR A 64 -9.84 16.14 -12.77
CA THR A 64 -9.36 17.52 -12.75
C THR A 64 -8.28 17.72 -11.68
N ALA A 65 -7.05 18.10 -12.07
CA ALA A 65 -5.93 18.57 -11.21
C ALA A 65 -5.78 20.11 -11.13
N TYR A 66 -5.41 20.69 -9.97
CA TYR A 66 -4.89 22.08 -9.81
C TYR A 66 -3.54 22.16 -9.04
N GLY A 67 -2.51 22.95 -9.47
CA GLY A 67 -1.19 23.03 -8.78
C GLY A 67 0.10 23.23 -9.64
N ASN A 68 1.29 23.27 -9.02
CA ASN A 68 2.60 23.11 -9.71
C ASN A 68 3.22 21.71 -9.46
N ASP A 69 2.70 21.02 -8.44
CA ASP A 69 2.99 19.63 -8.09
C ASP A 69 1.64 18.98 -7.77
N TYR A 70 1.34 17.85 -8.40
CA TYR A 70 0.03 17.21 -8.31
C TYR A 70 0.19 15.75 -7.94
N VAL A 71 -0.55 15.33 -6.92
CA VAL A 71 -0.81 13.91 -6.64
C VAL A 71 -2.28 13.67 -6.96
N PHE A 72 -2.53 12.72 -7.85
CA PHE A 72 -3.87 12.28 -8.18
C PHE A 72 -4.05 10.87 -7.67
N GLU A 73 -5.13 10.67 -6.92
CA GLU A 73 -5.56 9.34 -6.49
C GLU A 73 -6.86 8.97 -7.21
N PHE A 74 -6.89 7.74 -7.72
CA PHE A 74 -8.05 7.22 -8.44
C PHE A 74 -8.55 5.97 -7.74
N MET A 75 -9.85 5.96 -7.42
CA MET A 75 -10.53 4.72 -7.07
C MET A 75 -11.17 4.14 -8.32
N ILE A 76 -10.70 2.97 -8.74
CA ILE A 76 -11.29 2.22 -9.85
C ILE A 76 -11.95 0.97 -9.26
N PRO A 77 -13.28 0.83 -9.31
CA PRO A 77 -13.93 -0.33 -8.73
C PRO A 77 -13.60 -1.57 -9.59
N PHE A 78 -13.27 -2.69 -8.93
CA PHE A 78 -12.96 -3.94 -9.64
C PHE A 78 -14.07 -4.39 -10.59
N SER A 79 -15.32 -4.07 -10.26
CA SER A 79 -16.50 -4.34 -11.09
C SER A 79 -16.54 -3.56 -12.41
N SER A 80 -15.68 -2.56 -12.61
CA SER A 80 -15.52 -1.88 -13.90
C SER A 80 -14.71 -2.67 -14.92
N PHE A 81 -14.05 -3.76 -14.50
CA PHE A 81 -13.23 -4.57 -15.38
C PHE A 81 -13.95 -5.87 -15.78
N THR A 82 -13.62 -6.36 -16.98
CA THR A 82 -14.06 -7.67 -17.47
C THR A 82 -12.88 -8.49 -17.97
N ASN A 83 -12.93 -9.80 -17.80
CA ASN A 83 -11.96 -10.72 -18.41
C ASN A 83 -12.23 -10.92 -19.93
N ILE A 84 -11.42 -11.76 -20.57
CA ILE A 84 -11.54 -12.08 -22.00
C ILE A 84 -12.88 -12.74 -22.37
N ASP A 85 -13.53 -13.39 -21.40
CA ASP A 85 -14.85 -14.02 -21.53
C ASP A 85 -16.00 -13.05 -21.24
N PHE A 86 -15.71 -11.74 -21.11
CA PHE A 86 -16.65 -10.66 -20.76
C PHE A 86 -17.34 -10.83 -19.40
N GLN A 87 -16.73 -11.58 -18.49
CA GLN A 87 -17.21 -11.71 -17.12
C GLN A 87 -16.68 -10.57 -16.27
N THR A 88 -17.57 -9.93 -15.51
CA THR A 88 -17.20 -8.89 -14.54
C THR A 88 -16.22 -9.43 -13.51
N MET A 89 -15.16 -8.67 -13.27
CA MET A 89 -14.13 -9.03 -12.31
C MET A 89 -14.55 -8.72 -10.87
N THR A 90 -14.11 -9.55 -9.94
CA THR A 90 -14.18 -9.34 -8.48
C THR A 90 -12.79 -9.15 -7.89
N LEU A 91 -12.71 -8.68 -6.64
CA LEU A 91 -11.45 -8.56 -5.90
C LEU A 91 -10.71 -9.91 -5.84
N GLU A 92 -11.44 -10.99 -5.57
CA GLU A 92 -10.90 -12.35 -5.49
C GLU A 92 -10.31 -12.76 -6.84
N SER A 93 -11.04 -12.53 -7.95
CA SER A 93 -10.52 -12.86 -9.27
C SER A 93 -9.25 -12.08 -9.63
N PHE A 94 -9.10 -10.83 -9.17
CA PHE A 94 -7.89 -10.04 -9.37
C PHE A 94 -6.71 -10.55 -8.53
N ARG A 95 -6.97 -11.02 -7.30
CA ARG A 95 -5.94 -11.60 -6.41
C ARG A 95 -5.42 -12.96 -6.91
N GLU A 96 -6.22 -13.70 -7.65
CA GLU A 96 -5.83 -15.00 -8.22
C GLU A 96 -5.02 -14.86 -9.53
N MET A 97 -4.93 -13.66 -10.11
CA MET A 97 -4.16 -13.44 -11.34
C MET A 97 -2.66 -13.53 -11.09
N GLU A 98 -1.96 -14.26 -11.97
CA GLU A 98 -0.49 -14.33 -11.94
C GLU A 98 0.14 -12.96 -12.22
N LYS A 99 -0.40 -12.22 -13.19
CA LYS A 99 0.01 -10.86 -13.57
C LYS A 99 -1.19 -10.08 -14.10
N ILE A 100 -1.19 -8.77 -13.89
CA ILE A 100 -2.19 -7.84 -14.42
C ILE A 100 -1.45 -6.86 -15.35
N GLY A 101 -1.93 -6.67 -16.57
CA GLY A 101 -1.43 -5.61 -17.45
C GLY A 101 -1.79 -4.24 -16.88
N PHE A 102 -0.82 -3.35 -16.75
CA PHE A 102 -1.01 -1.99 -16.23
C PHE A 102 -0.07 -1.03 -16.96
N ASP A 103 -0.58 0.16 -17.27
CA ASP A 103 0.23 1.24 -17.82
C ASP A 103 -0.36 2.61 -17.48
N VAL A 104 0.50 3.62 -17.47
CA VAL A 104 0.13 5.02 -17.33
C VAL A 104 0.63 5.74 -18.57
N THR A 105 -0.29 6.37 -19.30
CA THR A 105 0.04 7.20 -20.47
C THR A 105 -0.34 8.63 -20.20
N ILE A 106 0.65 9.52 -20.19
CA ILE A 106 0.46 10.97 -20.09
C ILE A 106 0.57 11.52 -21.50
N ILE A 107 -0.46 12.24 -21.94
CA ILE A 107 -0.50 12.88 -23.24
C ILE A 107 -0.39 14.37 -23.02
N ASP A 108 0.58 14.99 -23.67
CA ASP A 108 0.64 16.43 -23.82
C ASP A 108 0.35 16.78 -25.28
N GLN A 109 -0.66 17.61 -25.47
CA GLN A 109 -1.00 18.16 -26.77
C GLN A 109 -1.29 19.65 -26.61
N ASP A 110 -0.23 20.45 -26.53
CA ASP A 110 -0.31 21.90 -26.70
C ASP A 110 -0.96 22.25 -28.04
N GLN A 111 -2.24 22.63 -28.00
CA GLN A 111 -3.01 22.95 -29.19
C GLN A 111 -2.35 24.09 -29.98
N GLY A 112 -2.04 23.82 -31.25
CA GLY A 112 -1.48 24.82 -32.19
C GLY A 112 0.05 24.95 -32.17
N ILE A 113 0.75 24.28 -31.27
CA ILE A 113 2.23 24.25 -31.21
C ILE A 113 2.77 22.88 -31.61
N THR A 114 2.18 21.82 -31.05
CA THR A 114 2.54 20.45 -31.42
C THR A 114 1.63 19.95 -32.55
N SER A 115 2.23 19.37 -33.59
CA SER A 115 1.49 18.79 -34.73
C SER A 115 1.26 17.28 -34.60
N SER A 116 1.85 16.67 -33.58
CA SER A 116 1.73 15.25 -33.25
C SER A 116 1.63 15.07 -31.74
N ARG A 117 0.84 14.08 -31.32
CA ARG A 117 0.70 13.64 -29.93
C ARG A 117 2.08 13.46 -29.29
N GLN A 118 2.38 14.23 -28.24
CA GLN A 118 3.54 13.96 -27.37
C GLN A 118 3.02 13.09 -26.23
N ARG A 119 3.69 11.97 -25.97
CA ARG A 119 3.28 11.07 -24.88
C ARG A 119 4.49 10.61 -24.08
N ALA A 120 4.29 10.54 -22.78
CA ALA A 120 5.11 9.78 -21.86
C ALA A 120 4.33 8.54 -21.43
N VAL A 121 5.01 7.41 -21.37
CA VAL A 121 4.43 6.09 -21.08
C VAL A 121 5.24 5.46 -19.96
N TRP A 122 4.60 4.73 -19.06
CA TRP A 122 5.33 4.02 -18.02
C TRP A 122 6.08 2.82 -18.61
N SER A 123 5.44 1.99 -19.45
CA SER A 123 6.07 0.79 -20.01
C SER A 123 5.89 0.59 -21.52
N ASN A 124 4.71 0.83 -22.08
CA ASN A 124 4.42 0.53 -23.49
C ASN A 124 5.14 1.48 -24.44
N THR A 125 6.17 0.99 -25.13
CA THR A 125 6.97 1.72 -26.13
C THR A 125 6.31 1.81 -27.51
N GLY A 126 5.18 1.12 -27.73
CA GLY A 126 4.37 1.15 -28.95
C GLY A 126 4.83 0.18 -30.04
N GLU A 127 5.35 -1.00 -29.68
CA GLU A 127 5.89 -1.98 -30.64
C GLU A 127 4.80 -2.82 -31.33
N THR A 128 3.72 -3.15 -30.62
CA THR A 128 2.57 -3.93 -31.04
C THR A 128 1.34 -3.03 -31.22
N ALA A 129 0.89 -2.35 -30.16
CA ALA A 129 -0.26 -1.45 -30.18
C ALA A 129 -0.28 -0.51 -28.95
N GLU A 130 -1.15 0.51 -28.98
CA GLU A 130 -1.43 1.34 -27.81
C GLU A 130 -2.22 0.54 -26.76
N ASN A 131 -2.02 0.84 -25.47
CA ASN A 131 -2.73 0.16 -24.37
C ASN A 131 -4.25 0.30 -24.41
N CYS A 132 -4.77 1.34 -25.07
CA CYS A 132 -6.21 1.50 -25.29
C CYS A 132 -6.78 0.54 -26.36
N VAL A 133 -5.91 -0.16 -27.11
CA VAL A 133 -6.28 -1.14 -28.14
C VAL A 133 -6.14 -2.56 -27.58
N ASN A 134 -5.00 -2.88 -26.97
CA ASN A 134 -4.76 -4.12 -26.24
C ASN A 134 -3.68 -3.90 -25.17
N MET A 135 -3.55 -4.84 -24.24
CA MET A 135 -2.57 -4.75 -23.14
C MET A 135 -1.29 -5.55 -23.43
N ASP A 136 -1.02 -5.92 -24.69
CA ASP A 136 0.04 -6.87 -25.04
C ASP A 136 1.46 -6.29 -24.81
N ASP A 137 1.60 -4.96 -24.88
CA ASP A 137 2.86 -4.23 -24.60
C ASP A 137 2.83 -3.48 -23.26
N ALA A 138 1.77 -3.64 -22.47
CA ALA A 138 1.65 -2.95 -21.19
C ALA A 138 2.74 -3.45 -20.22
N GLY A 139 3.04 -2.61 -19.23
CA GLY A 139 3.74 -3.09 -18.04
C GLY A 139 2.88 -4.12 -17.32
N THR A 140 3.46 -4.81 -16.35
CA THR A 140 2.69 -5.74 -15.52
C THR A 140 2.80 -5.37 -14.05
N ILE A 141 1.75 -5.68 -13.30
CA ILE A 141 1.75 -5.59 -11.84
C ILE A 141 1.34 -6.94 -11.25
N VAL A 142 1.78 -7.18 -10.02
CA VAL A 142 1.33 -8.30 -9.20
C VAL A 142 0.80 -7.78 -7.89
N LEU A 143 -0.37 -8.26 -7.48
CA LEU A 143 -0.94 -7.95 -6.18
C LEU A 143 -0.30 -8.86 -5.14
N VAL A 144 0.47 -8.26 -4.24
CA VAL A 144 1.08 -8.99 -3.13
C VAL A 144 0.34 -8.61 -1.86
N GLU A 145 -0.09 -9.62 -1.10
CA GLU A 145 -0.64 -9.37 0.22
C GLU A 145 0.41 -8.62 1.03
N SER A 146 0.01 -7.52 1.67
CA SER A 146 0.83 -6.85 2.65
C SER A 146 1.00 -7.77 3.87
N GLY A 147 1.90 -8.74 3.76
CA GLY A 147 2.41 -9.45 4.91
C GLY A 147 3.10 -8.44 5.80
N VAL A 148 2.58 -8.26 7.00
CA VAL A 148 3.07 -7.32 8.03
C VAL A 148 3.07 -5.84 7.61
N GLY A 149 1.92 -5.34 7.19
CA GLY A 149 1.50 -4.05 7.73
C GLY A 149 1.34 -4.23 9.23
N ILE A 150 2.19 -3.61 10.06
CA ILE A 150 1.77 -3.28 11.42
C ILE A 150 0.50 -2.48 11.18
N SER A 151 -0.67 -3.06 11.44
CA SER A 151 -1.83 -2.23 11.63
C SER A 151 -1.36 -1.20 12.65
N GLU A 152 -1.38 0.08 12.28
CA GLU A 152 -1.70 1.10 13.27
C GLU A 152 -3.10 0.71 13.77
N ASN A 153 -3.17 -0.35 14.59
CA ASN A 153 -4.22 -0.50 15.55
C ASN A 153 -4.21 0.86 16.20
N ARG A 154 -5.23 1.68 15.95
CA ARG A 154 -5.43 2.93 16.67
C ARG A 154 -5.19 2.56 18.12
N ILE A 155 -4.01 2.90 18.63
CA ILE A 155 -3.61 2.59 19.98
C ILE A 155 -4.53 3.50 20.74
N THR A 156 -5.64 2.95 21.23
CA THR A 156 -6.57 3.70 22.07
C THR A 156 -5.77 4.21 23.26
N ASP A 157 -6.17 5.37 23.80
CA ASP A 157 -5.56 5.96 25.00
C ASP A 157 -5.74 5.00 26.18
N LEU A 158 -4.85 4.02 26.30
CA LEU A 158 -4.81 3.11 27.42
C LEU A 158 -4.21 3.89 28.58
N GLU A 159 -5.02 4.20 29.57
CA GLU A 159 -4.55 4.85 30.79
C GLU A 159 -4.38 3.82 31.91
N VAL A 160 -3.28 3.93 32.66
CA VAL A 160 -2.99 3.09 33.83
C VAL A 160 -2.84 3.99 35.06
N TYR A 161 -3.62 3.72 36.10
CA TYR A 161 -3.62 4.50 37.33
C TYR A 161 -3.83 3.64 38.57
N PRO A 162 -3.24 3.98 39.73
CA PRO A 162 -2.34 5.10 39.92
C PRO A 162 -0.98 4.85 39.26
N ASN A 163 -0.29 5.95 38.92
CA ASN A 163 1.09 5.93 38.48
C ASN A 163 1.83 7.06 39.23
N PRO A 164 2.77 6.76 40.15
CA PRO A 164 3.28 5.42 40.50
C PRO A 164 2.23 4.46 41.09
N ALA A 165 2.43 3.17 40.84
CA ALA A 165 1.56 2.08 41.25
C ALA A 165 2.08 1.42 42.53
N GLY A 166 1.19 1.18 43.49
CA GLY A 166 1.46 0.34 44.66
C GLY A 166 1.18 -1.14 44.36
N ASN A 167 0.18 -1.71 45.00
CA ASN A 167 -0.15 -3.14 44.86
C ASN A 167 -1.06 -3.47 43.68
N GLU A 168 -1.72 -2.47 43.11
CA GLU A 168 -2.69 -2.65 42.02
C GLU A 168 -2.68 -1.45 41.07
N VAL A 169 -3.09 -1.72 39.83
CA VAL A 169 -3.36 -0.71 38.81
C VAL A 169 -4.73 -0.92 38.22
N LYS A 170 -5.38 0.17 37.84
CA LYS A 170 -6.62 0.20 37.09
C LYS A 170 -6.32 0.63 35.65
N ILE A 171 -6.90 -0.08 34.71
CA ILE A 171 -6.72 0.10 33.27
C ILE A 171 -8.00 0.69 32.70
N ARG A 172 -7.89 1.82 32.00
CA ARG A 172 -9.00 2.45 31.27
C ARG A 172 -8.85 2.19 29.77
N ALA A 173 -9.27 1.01 29.36
CA ALA A 173 -9.41 0.59 27.97
C ALA A 173 -10.29 -0.67 27.94
N ASP A 174 -10.83 -1.06 26.79
CA ASP A 174 -11.46 -2.36 26.59
C ASP A 174 -10.44 -3.41 26.14
N PHE A 175 -10.53 -4.59 26.77
CA PHE A 175 -9.60 -5.70 26.57
C PHE A 175 -10.17 -7.02 27.11
N ASP A 176 -9.67 -8.13 26.56
CA ASP A 176 -9.82 -9.49 27.07
C ASP A 176 -8.48 -10.14 27.45
N ARG A 177 -7.36 -9.48 27.12
CA ARG A 177 -6.03 -9.94 27.48
C ARG A 177 -5.07 -8.77 27.74
N ILE A 178 -4.18 -8.95 28.71
CA ILE A 178 -3.08 -8.02 28.97
C ILE A 178 -1.74 -8.74 29.07
N VAL A 179 -0.69 -8.04 28.66
CA VAL A 179 0.70 -8.48 28.76
C VAL A 179 1.53 -7.36 29.36
N ILE A 180 2.22 -7.65 30.47
CA ILE A 180 3.10 -6.71 31.17
C ILE A 180 4.55 -7.10 30.88
N PHE A 181 5.36 -6.10 30.53
CA PHE A 181 6.77 -6.25 30.22
C PHE A 181 7.62 -5.26 31.01
N ASN A 182 8.82 -5.69 31.38
CA ASN A 182 9.81 -4.83 32.03
C ASN A 182 10.54 -3.96 30.98
N ALA A 183 11.39 -3.02 31.44
CA ALA A 183 12.14 -2.13 30.55
C ALA A 183 13.02 -2.85 29.49
N PRO A 184 13.67 -4.00 29.80
CA PRO A 184 14.32 -4.84 28.79
C PRO A 184 13.40 -5.53 27.77
N GLY A 185 12.07 -5.45 27.92
CA GLY A 185 11.09 -6.07 27.03
C GLY A 185 10.74 -7.52 27.36
N GLN A 186 11.16 -8.04 28.52
CA GLN A 186 10.80 -9.39 28.96
C GLN A 186 9.36 -9.39 29.48
N VAL A 187 8.56 -10.38 29.07
CA VAL A 187 7.21 -10.59 29.61
C VAL A 187 7.32 -11.04 31.07
N VAL A 188 6.85 -10.20 31.98
CA VAL A 188 6.82 -10.51 33.42
C VAL A 188 5.46 -11.05 33.84
N ARG A 189 4.40 -10.77 33.07
CA ARG A 189 3.05 -11.29 33.32
C ARG A 189 2.19 -11.25 32.06
N ALA A 190 1.34 -12.25 31.89
CA ALA A 190 0.27 -12.28 30.89
C ALA A 190 -1.02 -12.80 31.56
N LEU A 191 -2.15 -12.17 31.27
CA LEU A 191 -3.45 -12.51 31.84
C LEU A 191 -4.53 -12.44 30.76
N GLU A 192 -5.32 -13.50 30.63
CA GLU A 192 -6.58 -13.52 29.88
C GLU A 192 -7.68 -13.06 30.85
N THR A 193 -8.06 -11.78 30.80
CA THR A 193 -9.04 -11.16 31.68
C THR A 193 -9.60 -9.88 31.07
N SER A 194 -10.85 -9.56 31.40
CA SER A 194 -11.46 -8.25 31.14
C SER A 194 -11.59 -7.39 32.40
N GLU A 195 -11.05 -7.86 33.54
CA GLU A 195 -11.06 -7.10 34.78
C GLU A 195 -10.18 -5.86 34.68
N LYS A 196 -10.77 -4.69 34.93
CA LYS A 196 -10.05 -3.41 34.83
C LYS A 196 -9.04 -3.21 35.95
N MET A 197 -9.07 -4.00 37.01
CA MET A 197 -8.19 -3.89 38.18
C MET A 197 -7.21 -5.07 38.19
N VAL A 198 -5.92 -4.76 38.23
CA VAL A 198 -4.84 -5.75 38.09
C VAL A 198 -3.88 -5.62 39.25
N HIS A 199 -3.73 -6.69 40.02
CA HIS A 199 -2.75 -6.74 41.11
C HIS A 199 -1.34 -6.82 40.55
N VAL A 200 -0.44 -5.91 40.95
CA VAL A 200 0.96 -5.81 40.53
C VAL A 200 1.94 -5.92 41.72
N GLU A 201 1.47 -6.30 42.91
CA GLU A 201 2.28 -6.44 44.14
C GLU A 201 3.51 -7.35 43.98
N MET A 202 3.42 -8.38 43.14
CA MET A 202 4.52 -9.31 42.90
C MET A 202 5.62 -8.75 42.00
N LEU A 203 5.42 -7.57 41.39
CA LEU A 203 6.42 -6.94 40.54
C LEU A 203 7.43 -6.16 41.39
N PRO A 204 8.74 -6.33 41.18
CA PRO A 204 9.76 -5.47 41.79
C PRO A 204 9.58 -4.00 41.41
N GLU A 205 10.09 -3.09 42.23
CA GLU A 205 10.17 -1.66 41.91
C GLU A 205 10.84 -1.43 40.55
N GLY A 206 10.25 -0.57 39.71
CA GLY A 206 10.79 -0.30 38.38
C GLY A 206 9.77 0.23 37.36
N VAL A 207 10.25 0.39 36.12
CA VAL A 207 9.43 0.84 34.99
C VAL A 207 8.89 -0.37 34.23
N TYR A 208 7.58 -0.35 34.01
CA TYR A 208 6.86 -1.38 33.29
C TYR A 208 5.99 -0.78 32.19
N PHE A 209 5.65 -1.65 31.26
CA PHE A 209 4.74 -1.34 30.19
C PHE A 209 3.66 -2.43 30.13
N ILE A 210 2.44 -2.02 29.82
CA ILE A 210 1.32 -2.92 29.63
C ILE A 210 0.82 -2.79 28.19
N ARG A 211 0.57 -3.93 27.57
CA ARG A 211 -0.16 -4.07 26.30
C ARG A 211 -1.51 -4.67 26.63
N ALA A 212 -2.58 -4.08 26.10
CA ALA A 212 -3.90 -4.67 26.14
C ALA A 212 -4.33 -5.13 24.77
N TYR A 213 -5.08 -6.22 24.73
CA TYR A 213 -5.59 -6.84 23.52
C TYR A 213 -7.09 -7.10 23.65
N GLN A 214 -7.79 -7.06 22.52
CA GLN A 214 -9.18 -7.46 22.38
C GLN A 214 -9.27 -8.34 21.13
N ASN A 215 -9.80 -9.56 21.28
CA ASN A 215 -9.90 -10.56 20.21
C ASN A 215 -8.57 -10.76 19.48
N GLU A 216 -7.48 -10.93 20.26
CA GLU A 216 -6.08 -11.07 19.78
C GLU A 216 -5.44 -9.81 19.16
N THR A 217 -6.23 -8.77 18.86
CA THR A 217 -5.75 -7.48 18.33
C THR A 217 -5.24 -6.58 19.45
N LEU A 218 -4.07 -5.96 19.28
CA LEU A 218 -3.52 -5.01 20.24
C LEU A 218 -4.37 -3.73 20.27
N THR A 219 -4.95 -3.36 21.41
CA THR A 219 -5.80 -2.17 21.54
C THR A 219 -5.11 -0.97 22.18
N GLY A 220 -4.04 -1.18 22.95
CA GLY A 220 -3.42 -0.09 23.70
C GLY A 220 -2.07 -0.46 24.31
N ILE A 221 -1.23 0.56 24.54
CA ILE A 221 0.03 0.44 25.28
C ILE A 221 0.13 1.58 26.29
N ALA A 222 0.56 1.28 27.52
CA ALA A 222 0.91 2.31 28.49
C ALA A 222 2.12 1.97 29.32
N LYS A 223 2.74 3.01 29.90
CA LYS A 223 3.85 2.92 30.84
C LYS A 223 3.36 3.22 32.26
N PHE A 224 3.80 2.45 33.24
CA PHE A 224 3.64 2.78 34.65
C PHE A 224 4.93 2.50 35.44
N VAL A 225 5.07 3.17 36.58
CA VAL A 225 6.17 2.97 37.54
C VAL A 225 5.62 2.20 38.72
N LYS A 226 6.29 1.14 39.17
CA LYS A 226 5.99 0.39 40.40
C LYS A 226 6.86 0.92 41.53
N GLU A 227 6.22 1.30 42.63
CA GLU A 227 6.81 1.61 43.95
C GLU A 227 6.31 0.59 44.96
#